data_AF-H3DP26-F1
#
_entry.id   AF-H3DP26-F1
#
_cell.length_a   1.000
_cell.length_b   1.000
_cell.length_c   1.000
_cell.angle_alpha   90.00
_cell.angle_beta   90.00
_cell.angle_gamma   90.00
#
_symmetry.space_group_name_H-M   'P 1'
#
loop_
_entity.id
_entity.type
_entity.pdbx_description
1 polymer ?
#
loop_
_entity_poly.entity_id
_entity_poly.type
_entity_poly.pdbx_seq_one_letter_code
_entity_poly.pdbx_strand_id
1 'polypeptide(L)'
;YFFVFNWQGAYFAWKATAMGKNYVNGKTFLEKRYNNDLELEDAIHTAILTLKESFEGQMTEENIEVGICNEAGFKRLTPAEVKDYLAAIA
;
A
#
# COMPACT_ATOMS: atom_id res chain seq x y z
N TYR A 1 4.02 -3.22 13.09
CA TYR A 1 4.80 -4.36 12.57
C TYR A 1 4.07 -4.99 11.40
N PHE A 2 4.79 -5.43 10.38
CA PHE A 2 4.20 -6.03 9.18
C PHE A 2 4.91 -7.35 8.85
N PHE A 3 4.14 -8.42 8.75
CA PHE A 3 4.63 -9.78 8.53
C PHE A 3 3.95 -10.39 7.32
N VAL A 4 4.74 -11.08 6.50
CA VAL A 4 4.22 -11.88 5.38
C VAL A 4 4.53 -13.34 5.65
N PHE A 5 3.50 -14.17 5.53
CA PHE A 5 3.59 -15.61 5.62
C PHE A 5 3.66 -16.23 4.22
N ASN A 6 4.56 -17.18 4.00
CA ASN A 6 4.61 -17.95 2.77
C ASN A 6 3.89 -19.30 2.93
N TRP A 7 3.54 -19.93 1.81
CA TRP A 7 2.84 -21.22 1.80
C TRP A 7 3.67 -22.39 2.36
N GLN A 8 4.95 -22.18 2.65
CA GLN A 8 5.88 -23.19 3.18
C GLN A 8 6.00 -23.14 4.71
N GLY A 9 5.34 -22.21 5.39
CA GLY A 9 5.39 -22.11 6.85
C GLY A 9 6.35 -21.06 7.41
N ALA A 10 7.10 -20.37 6.55
CA ALA A 10 8.01 -19.30 6.97
C ALA A 10 7.29 -17.95 7.02
N TYR A 11 7.65 -17.13 8.01
CA TYR A 11 7.23 -15.75 8.13
C TYR A 11 8.45 -14.82 8.08
N PHE A 12 8.27 -13.67 7.46
CA PHE A 12 9.31 -12.64 7.36
C PHE A 12 8.74 -11.30 7.81
N ALA A 13 9.52 -10.56 8.60
CA ALA A 13 9.21 -9.18 8.94
C ALA A 13 9.61 -8.28 7.77
N TRP A 14 8.70 -7.41 7.33
CA TRP A 14 8.94 -6.49 6.23
C TRP A 14 8.67 -5.05 6.69
N LYS A 15 9.48 -4.13 6.19
CA LYS A 15 9.26 -2.69 6.36
C LYS A 15 8.24 -2.16 5.35
N ALA A 16 8.39 -2.58 4.10
CA ALA A 16 7.41 -2.41 3.02
C ALA A 16 7.54 -3.60 2.06
N THR A 17 6.45 -4.00 1.41
CA THR A 17 6.49 -5.06 0.39
C THR A 17 5.32 -4.91 -0.58
N ALA A 18 5.46 -5.47 -1.79
CA ALA A 18 4.40 -5.63 -2.76
C ALA A 18 4.22 -7.11 -3.10
N MET A 19 2.99 -7.53 -3.37
CA MET A 19 2.62 -8.90 -3.78
C MET A 19 1.59 -8.86 -4.91
N GLY A 20 1.47 -9.95 -5.66
CA GLY A 20 0.53 -10.07 -6.79
C GLY A 20 1.18 -9.85 -8.16
N LYS A 21 0.37 -9.47 -9.16
CA LYS A 21 0.85 -9.20 -10.52
C LYS A 21 1.86 -8.04 -10.47
N ASN A 22 2.97 -8.19 -11.19
CA ASN A 22 4.02 -7.17 -11.30
C ASN A 22 4.73 -6.78 -9.98
N TYR A 23 4.69 -7.64 -8.95
CA TYR A 23 5.25 -7.33 -7.63
C TYR A 23 6.76 -6.99 -7.64
N VAL A 24 7.53 -7.47 -8.61
CA VAL A 24 8.98 -7.18 -8.74
C VAL A 24 9.20 -5.68 -8.97
N ASN A 25 8.41 -5.10 -9.88
CA ASN A 25 8.46 -3.66 -10.15
C ASN A 25 7.93 -2.85 -8.97
N GLY A 26 6.83 -3.30 -8.35
CA GLY A 26 6.29 -2.66 -7.14
C GLY A 26 7.30 -2.64 -5.98
N LYS A 27 8.03 -3.73 -5.74
CA LYS A 27 9.11 -3.78 -4.74
C LYS A 27 10.23 -2.82 -5.07
N THR A 28 10.67 -2.77 -6.33
CA THR A 28 11.72 -1.83 -6.78
C THR A 28 11.29 -0.37 -6.59
N PHE A 29 10.01 -0.07 -6.80
CA PHE A 29 9.44 1.26 -6.58
C PHE A 29 9.42 1.63 -5.08
N LEU A 30 9.01 0.68 -4.22
CA LEU A 30 9.02 0.84 -2.77
C LEU A 30 10.44 1.03 -2.23
N GLU A 31 11.43 0.27 -2.72
CA GLU A 31 12.83 0.42 -2.30
C GLU A 31 13.38 1.83 -2.53
N LYS A 32 12.89 2.54 -3.55
CA LYS A 32 13.33 3.91 -3.87
C LYS A 32 12.61 5.00 -3.06
N ARG A 33 11.38 4.75 -2.62
CA ARG A 33 10.52 5.77 -1.97
C ARG A 33 10.35 5.56 -0.48
N TYR A 34 10.55 4.35 0.02
CA TYR A 34 10.46 4.04 1.43
C TYR A 34 11.63 4.66 2.22
N ASN A 35 11.30 5.25 3.36
CA ASN A 35 12.22 5.73 4.39
C ASN A 35 11.61 5.39 5.78
N ASN A 36 12.41 5.43 6.85
CA ASN A 36 11.91 5.03 8.18
C ASN A 36 11.08 6.11 8.89
N ASP A 37 11.12 7.35 8.40
CA ASP A 37 10.48 8.52 9.02
C ASP A 37 9.18 8.90 8.27
N LEU A 38 8.64 7.97 7.49
CA LEU A 38 7.43 8.16 6.69
C LEU A 38 6.21 8.28 7.60
N GLU A 39 5.48 9.39 7.45
CA GLU A 39 4.20 9.58 8.11
C GLU A 39 3.12 8.68 7.51
N LEU A 40 2.05 8.46 8.26
CA LEU A 40 0.96 7.56 7.84
C LEU A 40 0.33 8.02 6.52
N GLU A 41 0.13 9.33 6.35
CA GLU A 41 -0.47 9.92 5.16
C GLU A 41 0.43 9.70 3.93
N ASP A 42 1.72 9.99 4.05
CA ASP A 42 2.71 9.74 3.00
C ASP A 42 2.84 8.25 2.65
N ALA A 43 2.67 7.37 3.63
CA ALA A 43 2.68 5.92 3.41
C ALA A 43 1.47 5.47 2.58
N ILE A 44 0.28 6.01 2.85
CA ILE A 44 -0.93 5.76 2.05
C ILE A 44 -0.71 6.25 0.62
N HIS A 45 -0.19 7.46 0.44
CA HIS A 45 0.12 8.02 -0.88
C HIS A 45 1.12 7.13 -1.65
N THR A 46 2.21 6.74 -1.00
CA THR A 46 3.23 5.88 -1.61
C THR A 46 2.67 4.51 -1.98
N ALA A 47 1.79 3.93 -1.15
CA ALA A 47 1.15 2.64 -1.42
C ALA A 47 0.21 2.72 -2.64
N ILE A 48 -0.63 3.75 -2.72
CA ILE A 48 -1.55 3.95 -3.86
C ILE A 48 -0.75 4.20 -5.15
N LEU A 49 0.30 5.01 -5.10
CA LEU A 49 1.21 5.22 -6.24
C LEU A 49 1.86 3.90 -6.70
N THR A 50 2.33 3.08 -5.77
CA THR A 50 2.93 1.78 -6.09
C THR A 50 1.92 0.85 -6.76
N LEU A 51 0.66 0.86 -6.30
CA LEU A 51 -0.41 0.10 -6.94
C LEU A 51 -0.70 0.65 -8.35
N LYS A 52 -0.74 1.97 -8.53
CA LYS A 52 -1.02 2.63 -9.82
C LYS A 52 -0.01 2.26 -10.90
N GLU A 53 1.27 2.15 -10.56
CA GLU A 53 2.32 1.66 -11.49
C GLU A 53 2.09 0.23 -11.97
N SER A 54 1.38 -0.57 -11.18
CA SER A 54 1.09 -1.99 -11.45
C SER A 54 -0.31 -2.21 -12.00
N PHE A 55 -1.16 -1.18 -12.02
CA PHE A 55 -2.58 -1.26 -12.34
C PHE A 55 -2.83 -0.87 -13.79
N GLU A 56 -3.43 -1.79 -14.56
CA GLU A 56 -3.85 -1.52 -15.94
C GLU A 56 -5.27 -0.95 -15.92
N GLY A 57 -5.40 0.37 -16.09
CA GLY A 57 -6.69 1.06 -16.18
C GLY A 57 -6.85 2.23 -15.20
N GLN A 58 -8.09 2.68 -15.01
CA GLN A 58 -8.41 3.76 -14.08
C GLN A 58 -8.63 3.19 -12.67
N MET A 59 -7.89 3.71 -11.70
CA MET A 59 -8.08 3.39 -10.28
C MET A 59 -9.23 4.24 -9.73
N THR A 60 -10.16 3.61 -9.01
CA THR A 60 -11.38 4.22 -8.46
C THR A 60 -11.61 3.74 -7.02
N GLU A 61 -12.41 4.46 -6.25
CA GLU A 61 -12.75 4.10 -4.86
C GLU A 61 -13.47 2.75 -4.70
N GLU A 62 -13.97 2.19 -5.80
CA GLU A 62 -14.65 0.88 -5.83
C GLU A 62 -13.71 -0.28 -6.18
N ASN A 63 -12.56 -0.02 -6.81
CA ASN A 63 -11.65 -1.07 -7.27
C ASN A 63 -10.38 -1.24 -6.42
N ILE A 64 -10.17 -0.34 -5.46
CA ILE A 64 -9.14 -0.46 -4.44
C ILE A 64 -9.74 -0.41 -3.03
N GLU A 65 -9.07 -1.11 -2.12
CA GLU A 65 -9.38 -1.08 -0.70
C GLU A 65 -8.12 -0.71 0.07
N VAL A 66 -8.26 0.21 1.02
CA VAL A 66 -7.14 0.66 1.85
C VAL A 66 -7.48 0.42 3.32
N GLY A 67 -6.55 -0.21 4.04
CA GLY A 67 -6.62 -0.43 5.47
C GLY A 67 -5.41 0.19 6.15
N ILE A 68 -5.64 0.90 7.25
CA ILE A 68 -4.62 1.52 8.07
C ILE A 68 -4.57 0.82 9.44
N CYS A 69 -3.38 0.73 10.03
CA CYS A 69 -3.20 0.20 11.38
C CYS A 69 -2.28 1.14 12.14
N ASN A 70 -2.77 1.73 13.23
CA ASN A 70 -2.03 2.64 14.10
C ASN A 70 -2.28 2.27 15.57
N GLU A 71 -1.91 3.16 16.51
CA GLU A 71 -2.10 2.93 17.95
C GLU A 71 -3.57 2.71 18.35
N ALA A 72 -4.54 3.24 17.59
CA ALA A 72 -5.96 3.03 17.80
C ALA A 72 -6.46 1.69 17.22
N GLY A 73 -5.58 0.91 16.59
CA GLY A 73 -5.88 -0.38 15.98
C GLY A 73 -6.03 -0.30 14.46
N PHE A 74 -6.68 -1.33 13.90
CA PHE A 74 -6.92 -1.42 12.46
C PHE A 74 -8.24 -0.76 12.08
N LYS A 75 -8.20 0.09 11.04
CA LYS A 75 -9.38 0.70 10.42
C LYS A 75 -9.30 0.52 8.91
N ARG A 76 -10.41 0.09 8.30
CA ARG A 76 -10.60 0.16 6.85
C ARG A 76 -11.09 1.57 6.48
N LEU A 77 -10.47 2.18 5.48
CA LEU A 77 -10.91 3.47 4.96
C LEU A 77 -12.22 3.30 4.19
N THR A 78 -13.08 4.31 4.32
CA THR A 78 -14.34 4.41 3.57
C THR A 78 -14.06 4.77 2.11
N PRO A 79 -14.96 4.44 1.16
CA PRO A 79 -14.80 4.83 -0.23
C PRO A 79 -14.62 6.34 -0.43
N ALA A 80 -15.24 7.16 0.42
CA ALA A 80 -15.07 8.61 0.41
C ALA A 80 -13.63 9.03 0.76
N GLU A 81 -13.07 8.48 1.86
CA GLU A 81 -11.67 8.74 2.24
C GLU A 81 -10.71 8.28 1.13
N VAL A 82 -10.94 7.10 0.54
CA VAL A 82 -10.12 6.59 -0.57
C VAL A 82 -10.19 7.50 -1.79
N LYS A 83 -11.37 8.03 -2.11
CA LYS A 83 -11.57 8.98 -3.21
C LYS A 83 -10.78 10.27 -3.00
N ASP A 84 -10.75 10.79 -1.78
CA ASP A 84 -9.98 11.99 -1.43
C ASP A 84 -8.47 11.75 -1.62
N TYR A 85 -7.96 10.59 -1.19
CA TYR A 85 -6.56 10.21 -1.44
C TYR A 85 -6.24 10.02 -2.93
N LEU A 86 -7.17 9.45 -3.72
CA LEU A 86 -7.01 9.32 -5.16
C LEU A 86 -6.98 10.69 -5.86
N ALA A 87 -7.81 11.64 -5.41
CA ALA A 87 -7.84 13.00 -5.95
C ALA A 87 -6.54 13.78 -5.65
N ALA A 88 -5.94 13.54 -4.48
CA ALA A 88 -4.66 14.16 -4.10
C ALA A 88 -3.44 13.58 -4.85
N ILE A 89 -3.60 12.45 -5.56
CA ILE A 89 -2.55 11.80 -6.36
C ILE A 89 -2.68 12.16 -7.86
N ALA A 90 -3.75 12.86 -8.24
CA ALA A 90 -4.05 13.22 -9.64
C ALA A 90 -3.08 14.28 -10.19
#